data_AF-A0A318KVT8-F1
#
_entry.id   AF-A0A318KVT8-F1
#
_cell.length_a   1.000
_cell.length_b   1.000
_cell.length_c   1.000
_cell.angle_alpha   90.00
_cell.angle_beta   90.00
_cell.angle_gamma   90.00
#
_symmetry.space_group_name_H-M   'P 1'
#
loop_
_entity.id
_entity.type
_entity.pdbx_description
1 polymer ?
#
loop_
_entity_poly.entity_id
_entity_poly.type
_entity_poly.pdbx_seq_one_letter_code
_entity_poly.pdbx_strand_id
1 'polypeptide(L)' 'MNCKHATWLLSLRQDRPLSFRERLGLRVHLGYCTGCRAYQQQLDFLHRACRQFTPGHTEDPGDSSD' A
#
# COMPACT_ATOMS: atom_id res chain seq x y z
N MET A 1 -2.34 4.53 18.01
CA MET A 1 -2.51 5.07 16.65
C MET A 1 -3.95 5.54 16.50
N ASN A 2 -4.14 6.74 15.94
CA ASN A 2 -5.47 7.23 15.59
C ASN A 2 -5.75 6.97 14.11
N CYS A 3 -7.03 7.01 13.71
CA CYS A 3 -7.46 6.76 12.34
C CYS A 3 -6.68 7.60 11.32
N LYS A 4 -6.42 8.89 11.62
CA LYS A 4 -5.62 9.79 10.77
C LYS A 4 -4.20 9.26 10.51
N HIS A 5 -3.53 8.72 11.54
CA HIS A 5 -2.19 8.15 11.41
C HIS A 5 -2.24 6.83 10.63
N ALA A 6 -3.27 6.00 10.83
CA ALA A 6 -3.45 4.78 10.05
C ALA A 6 -3.67 5.07 8.55
N THR A 7 -4.54 6.03 8.22
CA THR A 7 -4.76 6.51 6.85
C THR A 7 -3.48 7.09 6.23
N TRP A 8 -2.71 7.86 7.02
CA TRP A 8 -1.42 8.39 6.57
C TRP A 8 -0.41 7.28 6.25
N LEU A 9 -0.27 6.27 7.11
CA LEU A 9 0.59 5.11 6.84
C LEU A 9 0.11 4.28 5.66
N LEU A 10 -1.21 4.17 5.46
CA LEU A 10 -1.79 3.50 4.30
C LEU A 10 -1.41 4.18 2.98
N SER A 11 -1.46 5.51 2.95
CA SER A 11 -0.95 6.29 1.83
C SER A 11 0.58 6.20 1.71
N LEU A 12 1.30 6.22 2.83
CA LEU A 12 2.76 6.13 2.82
C LEU A 12 3.25 4.78 2.29
N ARG A 13 2.53 3.70 2.58
CA ARG A 13 2.78 2.34 2.06
C ARG A 13 2.78 2.28 0.53
N GLN A 14 2.02 3.17 -0.10
CA GLN A 14 1.93 3.28 -1.55
C GLN A 14 3.21 3.84 -2.16
N ASP A 15 3.81 4.80 -1.47
CA ASP A 15 4.97 5.56 -1.93
C ASP A 15 6.28 4.87 -1.54
N ARG A 16 6.32 4.31 -0.32
CA ARG A 16 7.47 3.62 0.26
C ARG A 16 7.04 2.41 1.09
N PRO A 17 7.88 1.36 1.18
CA PRO A 17 7.63 0.27 2.10
C PRO A 17 7.59 0.79 3.55
N LEU A 18 6.54 0.41 4.27
CA LEU A 18 6.42 0.69 5.71
C LEU A 18 7.45 -0.11 6.50
N SER A 19 7.96 0.50 7.58
CA SER A 19 8.82 -0.19 8.54
C SER A 19 8.03 -1.28 9.27
N PHE A 20 8.71 -2.35 9.72
CA PHE A 20 8.08 -3.46 10.44
C PHE A 20 7.23 -3.00 11.64
N ARG A 21 7.71 -1.99 12.38
CA ARG A 21 6.99 -1.38 13.53
C ARG A 21 5.69 -0.69 13.10
N GLU A 22 5.73 0.10 12.03
CA GLU A 22 4.57 0.83 11.51
C GLU A 22 3.51 -0.14 10.97
N ARG A 23 3.97 -1.19 10.27
CA ARG A 23 3.11 -2.24 9.72
C ARG A 23 2.40 -3.04 10.82
N LEU A 24 3.10 -3.32 11.93
CA LEU A 24 2.50 -4.00 13.08
C LEU A 24 1.45 -3.12 13.78
N GLY A 25 1.77 -1.86 14.05
CA GLY A 25 0.83 -0.90 14.65
C GLY A 25 -0.42 -0.69 13.79
N LEU A 26 -0.25 -0.59 12.48
CA LEU A 26 -1.35 -0.51 11.52
C LEU A 26 -2.22 -1.77 11.58
N ARG A 27 -1.63 -2.96 11.59
CA ARG A 27 -2.38 -4.24 11.62
C ARG A 27 -3.22 -4.38 12.89
N VAL A 28 -2.68 -4.00 14.05
CA VAL A 28 -3.44 -3.98 15.32
C VAL A 28 -4.60 -2.99 15.24
N HIS A 29 -4.37 -1.78 14.74
CA HIS A 29 -5.41 -0.76 14.60
C HIS A 29 -6.53 -1.19 13.64
N LEU A 30 -6.18 -1.78 12.49
CA LEU A 30 -7.14 -2.30 11.52
C LEU A 30 -7.96 -3.50 12.05
N GLY A 31 -7.43 -4.21 13.04
CA GLY A 31 -8.17 -5.28 13.73
C GLY A 31 -9.29 -4.73 14.62
N TYR A 32 -9.10 -3.55 15.21
CA TYR A 32 -10.09 -2.91 16.09
C TYR A 32 -10.98 -1.88 15.37
N CYS A 33 -10.47 -1.24 14.31
CA CYS A 33 -11.17 -0.20 13.56
C CYS A 33 -11.58 -0.68 12.16
N THR A 34 -12.87 -0.98 12.01
CA THR A 34 -13.48 -1.38 10.74
C THR A 34 -13.42 -0.30 9.66
N GLY A 35 -13.48 0.99 10.05
CA GLY A 35 -13.43 2.12 9.12
C GLY A 35 -12.09 2.19 8.38
N CYS A 36 -10.97 2.10 9.12
CA CYS A 36 -9.64 2.06 8.51
C CYS A 36 -9.44 0.78 7.68
N ARG A 37 -10.07 -0.33 8.05
CA ARG A 37 -10.03 -1.59 7.29
C ARG A 37 -10.73 -1.46 5.93
N ALA A 38 -11.90 -0.84 5.89
CA ALA A 38 -12.61 -0.56 4.64
C ALA A 38 -11.80 0.37 3.73
N TYR A 39 -11.21 1.43 4.31
CA TYR A 39 -10.35 2.36 3.57
C TYR A 39 -9.10 1.68 2.99
N GLN A 40 -8.45 0.78 3.73
CA GLN A 40 -7.35 -0.03 3.21
C GLN A 40 -7.77 -0.82 1.97
N GLN A 41 -8.93 -1.47 2.02
CA GLN A 41 -9.43 -2.26 0.89
C GLN A 41 -9.72 -1.39 -0.33
N GLN A 42 -10.27 -0.18 -0.14
CA GLN A 42 -10.48 0.79 -1.22
C GLN A 42 -9.16 1.22 -1.87
N LEU A 43 -8.15 1.55 -1.06
CA LEU A 43 -6.81 1.89 -1.56
C LEU A 43 -6.16 0.73 -2.32
N ASP A 44 -6.23 -0.49 -1.78
CA ASP A 44 -5.69 -1.67 -2.45
C ASP A 44 -6.42 -1.97 -3.76
N PHE A 45 -7.75 -1.75 -3.80
CA PHE A 45 -8.53 -1.86 -5.03
C PHE A 45 -8.09 -0.83 -6.07
N LEU A 46 -7.98 0.44 -5.66
CA LEU A 46 -7.53 1.52 -6.55
C LEU A 46 -6.12 1.25 -7.09
N HIS A 47 -5.19 0.86 -6.22
CA HIS A 47 -3.83 0.49 -6.64
C HIS A 47 -3.86 -0.64 -7.66
N ARG A 48 -4.58 -1.73 -7.37
CA ARG A 48 -4.69 -2.87 -8.29
C ARG A 48 -5.28 -2.45 -9.64
N ALA A 49 -6.32 -1.63 -9.64
CA ALA A 49 -6.90 -1.08 -10.85
C ALA A 49 -5.87 -0.23 -11.61
N CYS A 50 -5.21 0.74 -10.96
CA CYS A 50 -4.16 1.55 -11.58
C CYS A 50 -3.03 0.70 -12.19
N ARG A 51 -2.63 -0.38 -11.50
CA ARG A 51 -1.59 -1.31 -12.00
C ARG A 51 -2.07 -2.16 -13.18
N GLN A 52 -3.37 -2.45 -13.27
CA GLN A 52 -3.99 -3.11 -14.43
C GLN A 52 -4.17 -2.16 -15.62
N PHE A 53 -4.30 -0.85 -15.36
CA PHE A 53 -4.42 0.19 -16.37
C PHE A 53 -3.07 0.73 -16.87
N THR A 54 -1.93 0.17 -16.47
CA THR A 54 -0.68 0.37 -17.23
C THR A 54 -0.78 -0.48 -18.49
N PRO A 55 -1.08 0.09 -19.68
CA PRO A 55 -0.87 -0.64 -20.93
C PRO A 55 0.64 -0.88 -21.01
N GLY A 56 1.05 -2.10 -21.36
CA GLY A 56 2.42 -2.57 -21.21
C GLY A 56 3.48 -1.52 -21.51
N HIS A 57 4.28 -1.15 -20.51
CA HIS A 57 5.69 -1.01 -20.81
C HIS A 57 6.18 -2.45 -20.98
N THR A 58 6.43 -2.76 -22.25
CA THR A 58 7.29 -3.82 -22.74
C THR A 58 8.28 -4.30 -21.68
N GLU A 59 8.38 -5.62 -21.58
CA GLU A 59 9.51 -6.31 -20.98
C GLU A 59 10.81 -5.63 -21.42
N ASP A 60 11.61 -5.15 -20.47
CA ASP A 60 13.04 -4.99 -20.72
C ASP A 60 13.77 -6.04 -19.88
N PRO A 61 14.05 -7.23 -20.45
CA PRO A 61 15.06 -8.12 -19.91
C PRO A 61 16.43 -7.60 -20.40
N GLY A 62 16.99 -6.61 -19.71
CA GLY A 62 18.17 -5.92 -20.21
C GLY A 62 18.93 -5.10 -19.17
N ASP A 63 19.39 -5.74 -18.10
CA ASP A 63 20.67 -5.31 -17.51
C ASP A 63 21.46 -6.55 -17.06
N SER A 64 22.28 -7.04 -18.00
CA SER A 64 23.48 -7.80 -17.71
C SER A 64 24.66 -6.94 -18.18
N SER A 65 25.63 -6.70 -17.29
CA SER A 65 27.04 -6.25 -17.51
C SER A 65 27.38 -4.85 -16.97
N ASP A 66 27.98 -4.78 -15.77
CA ASP A 66 29.46 -4.80 -15.59
C ASP A 66 29.80 -5.54 -14.28
#